data_AF-A0A3D2ZA21-F1
#
_entry.id   AF-A0A3D2ZA21-F1
#
_cell.length_a   1.000
_cell.length_b   1.000
_cell.length_c   1.000
_cell.angle_alpha   90.00
_cell.angle_beta   90.00
_cell.angle_gamma   90.00
#
_symmetry.space_group_name_H-M   'P 1'
#
loop_
_entity.id
_entity.type
_entity.pdbx_description
1 polymer ?
#
loop_
_entity_poly.entity_id
_entity_poly.type
_entity_poly.pdbx_seq_one_letter_code
_entity_poly.pdbx_strand_id
1 'polypeptide(L)'
;MTISGTSIRLPAPFEERLKRLLSPTQQEQWRAAFLAPPPAAFRINRLLADEENVLGELEGCGLRAQRLDWPREAWTVGADQRRALTDTAAARDGRVYIQSPSSMVPVDVLDPQPGEEVLDLAAAPGGKTVHLVERMKNDGRIGAVESVKGRFHRLRRNLDRCGATIVDTYLADGALVGRKVPERFDRVLLDAPCSSDGRFSAHDPESLAFWSLKKIREMTRKQKKLSIAAVQALKPGGVLVYCTCTLAPEENESIIDDLLTRFDDALEVVAMDLPTAHTMPGLLTWDGRQYHDSVSHCARIQADGTREGFFLAKLRKTRGTES
;
A
#
# COMPACT_ATOMS: atom_id res chain seq x y z
N MET A 1 0.84 31.11 12.59
CA MET A 1 0.32 30.33 13.73
C MET A 1 1.41 29.38 14.18
N THR A 2 2.00 29.67 15.32
CA THR A 2 3.06 28.91 15.97
C THR A 2 2.50 27.57 16.43
N ILE A 3 3.02 26.47 15.90
CA ILE A 3 2.70 25.12 16.34
C ILE A 3 3.33 24.95 17.73
N SER A 4 2.54 25.10 18.79
CA SER A 4 2.92 24.62 20.12
C SER A 4 2.75 23.09 20.12
N GLY A 5 3.75 22.40 19.58
CA GLY A 5 3.70 20.97 19.31
C GLY A 5 3.85 20.13 20.57
N THR A 6 2.74 19.60 21.07
CA THR A 6 2.73 18.43 21.98
C THR A 6 1.42 17.63 21.95
N SER A 7 0.37 18.09 21.24
CA SER A 7 -0.88 17.33 21.17
C SER A 7 -1.51 17.35 19.77
N ILE A 8 -1.88 16.17 19.30
CA ILE A 8 -2.74 15.95 18.13
C ILE A 8 -4.14 15.70 18.65
N ARG A 9 -5.10 16.52 18.24
CA ARG A 9 -6.51 16.29 18.60
C ARG A 9 -7.13 15.37 17.56
N LEU A 10 -7.13 14.08 17.87
CA LEU A 10 -7.77 13.08 17.04
C LEU A 10 -9.32 13.22 17.12
N PRO A 11 -10.06 12.90 16.06
CA PRO A 11 -11.52 12.86 16.12
C PRO A 11 -12.00 11.88 17.20
N ALA A 12 -12.93 12.28 18.06
CA ALA A 12 -13.41 11.40 19.15
C ALA A 12 -13.90 10.01 18.67
N PRO A 13 -14.64 9.89 17.53
CA PRO A 13 -15.01 8.58 17.01
C PRO A 13 -13.81 7.72 16.58
N PHE A 14 -12.70 8.34 16.18
CA PHE A 14 -11.47 7.62 15.85
C PHE A 14 -10.78 7.12 17.12
N GLU A 15 -10.70 7.95 18.17
CA GLU A 15 -10.09 7.55 19.44
C GLU A 15 -10.78 6.35 20.08
N GLU A 16 -12.12 6.34 20.08
CA GLU A 16 -12.89 5.18 20.59
C GLU A 16 -12.63 3.92 19.79
N ARG A 17 -12.38 4.05 18.48
CA ARG A 17 -12.03 2.90 17.63
C ARG A 17 -10.61 2.42 17.92
N LEU A 18 -9.63 3.31 18.08
CA LEU A 18 -8.27 2.94 18.46
C LEU A 18 -8.25 2.14 19.78
N LYS A 19 -9.04 2.56 20.78
CA LYS A 19 -9.17 1.85 22.06
C LYS A 19 -9.67 0.41 21.92
N ARG A 20 -10.55 0.17 20.94
CA ARG A 20 -11.10 -1.17 20.64
C ARG A 20 -10.15 -2.02 19.79
N LEU A 21 -9.28 -1.39 19.00
CA LEU A 21 -8.41 -2.07 18.04
C LEU A 21 -7.04 -2.43 18.61
N LEU A 22 -6.53 -1.62 19.55
CA LEU A 22 -5.13 -1.66 19.97
C LEU A 22 -5.03 -1.75 21.50
N SER A 23 -4.01 -2.45 21.98
CA SER A 23 -3.65 -2.44 23.41
C SER A 23 -3.21 -1.04 23.87
N PRO A 24 -3.23 -0.73 25.18
CA PRO A 24 -2.79 0.58 25.68
C PRO A 24 -1.40 0.99 25.19
N THR A 25 -0.42 0.08 25.23
CA THR A 25 0.94 0.31 24.73
C THR A 25 0.97 0.63 23.24
N GLN A 26 0.18 -0.09 22.43
CA GLN A 26 0.07 0.17 21.00
C GLN A 26 -0.60 1.51 20.72
N GLN A 27 -1.60 1.91 21.50
CA GLN A 27 -2.24 3.22 21.37
C GLN A 27 -1.25 4.36 21.62
N GLU A 28 -0.39 4.24 22.63
CA GLU A 28 0.67 5.21 22.91
C GLU A 28 1.67 5.30 21.74
N GLN A 29 2.13 4.15 21.24
CA GLN A 29 3.04 4.08 20.10
C GLN A 29 2.44 4.75 18.85
N TRP A 30 1.18 4.47 18.53
CA TRP A 30 0.49 5.07 17.40
C TRP A 30 0.30 6.58 17.57
N ARG A 31 -0.08 7.04 18.77
CA ARG A 31 -0.18 8.47 19.06
C ARG A 31 1.16 9.18 18.90
N ALA A 32 2.25 8.57 19.36
CA ALA A 32 3.60 9.09 19.16
C ALA A 32 3.97 9.15 17.67
N ALA A 33 3.64 8.11 16.90
CA ALA A 33 3.87 8.07 15.45
C ALA A 33 3.10 9.16 14.69
N PHE A 34 1.89 9.52 15.12
CA PHE A 34 1.14 10.63 14.52
C PHE A 34 1.71 12.01 14.84
N LEU A 35 2.40 12.15 15.98
CA LEU A 35 2.98 13.40 16.44
C LEU A 35 4.35 13.68 15.83
N ALA A 36 5.15 12.64 15.60
CA ALA A 36 6.50 12.78 15.08
C ALA A 36 6.51 12.83 13.54
N PRO A 37 7.29 13.73 12.91
CA PRO A 37 7.53 13.64 11.49
C PRO A 37 8.40 12.41 11.21
N PRO A 38 7.94 11.44 10.39
CA PRO A 38 8.71 10.24 10.15
C PRO A 38 9.98 10.57 9.35
N PRO A 39 11.06 9.77 9.50
CA PRO A 39 12.19 9.80 8.58
C PRO A 39 11.72 9.75 7.12
N ALA A 40 12.43 10.44 6.23
CA ALA A 40 12.10 10.40 4.81
C ALA A 40 12.55 9.06 4.23
N ALA A 41 11.59 8.17 4.02
CA ALA A 41 11.83 6.86 3.43
C ALA A 41 11.86 6.89 1.90
N PHE A 42 12.72 6.06 1.32
CA PHE A 42 12.86 5.90 -0.11
C PHE A 42 13.33 4.49 -0.47
N ARG A 43 13.18 4.19 -1.76
CA ARG A 43 13.67 2.97 -2.40
C ARG A 43 14.60 3.34 -3.54
N ILE A 44 15.67 2.61 -3.71
CA ILE A 44 16.59 2.77 -4.84
C ILE A 44 16.04 1.98 -6.03
N ASN A 45 15.92 2.64 -7.17
CA ASN A 45 15.46 2.04 -8.41
C ASN A 45 16.61 1.29 -9.10
N ARG A 46 16.69 -0.02 -8.86
CA ARG A 46 17.78 -0.87 -9.36
C ARG A 46 17.76 -1.09 -10.88
N LEU A 47 16.73 -0.63 -11.59
CA LEU A 47 16.74 -0.63 -13.07
C LEU A 47 17.63 0.47 -13.64
N LEU A 48 17.78 1.58 -12.91
CA LEU A 48 18.44 2.79 -13.42
C LEU A 48 19.82 3.02 -12.83
N ALA A 49 20.11 2.46 -11.65
CA ALA A 49 21.41 2.59 -11.02
C ALA A 49 21.69 1.51 -9.98
N ASP A 50 22.98 1.29 -9.76
CA ASP A 50 23.48 0.47 -8.67
C ASP A 50 23.31 1.17 -7.32
N GLU A 51 23.06 0.36 -6.29
CA GLU A 51 22.84 0.81 -4.91
C GLU A 51 24.03 1.62 -4.38
N GLU A 52 25.25 1.14 -4.57
CA GLU A 52 26.48 1.80 -4.12
C GLU A 52 26.66 3.20 -4.72
N ASN A 53 26.40 3.34 -6.03
CA ASN A 53 26.51 4.61 -6.74
C ASN A 53 25.51 5.64 -6.22
N VAL A 54 24.26 5.22 -5.97
CA VAL A 54 23.24 6.10 -5.40
C VAL A 54 23.60 6.51 -3.99
N LEU A 55 24.04 5.57 -3.14
CA LEU A 55 24.42 5.88 -1.76
C LEU A 55 25.61 6.84 -1.69
N GLY A 56 26.63 6.67 -2.55
CA GLY A 56 27.74 7.61 -2.65
C GLY A 56 27.33 9.02 -3.11
N GLU A 57 26.40 9.13 -4.07
CA GLU A 57 25.82 10.41 -4.48
C GLU A 57 25.10 11.10 -3.31
N LEU A 58 24.28 10.36 -2.57
CA LEU A 58 23.54 10.87 -1.42
C LEU A 58 24.49 11.31 -0.30
N GLU A 59 25.52 10.53 0.02
CA GLU A 59 26.54 10.89 1.01
C GLU A 59 27.29 12.17 0.62
N GLY A 60 27.65 12.32 -0.66
CA GLY A 60 28.26 13.55 -1.19
C GLY A 60 27.36 14.79 -1.05
N CYS A 61 26.04 14.60 -0.97
CA CYS A 61 25.06 15.64 -0.68
C CYS A 61 24.80 15.84 0.83
N GLY A 62 25.54 15.16 1.71
CA GLY A 62 25.37 15.20 3.16
C GLY A 62 24.14 14.44 3.67
N LEU A 63 23.54 13.58 2.83
CA LEU A 63 22.40 12.76 3.19
C LEU A 63 22.87 11.43 3.78
N ARG A 64 22.57 11.19 5.06
CA ARG A 64 22.97 9.97 5.76
C ARG A 64 21.89 8.92 5.59
N ALA A 65 21.97 8.17 4.48
CA ALA A 65 21.04 7.08 4.22
C ALA A 65 21.27 5.92 5.21
N GLN A 66 20.20 5.41 5.80
CA GLN A 66 20.21 4.25 6.68
C GLN A 66 19.24 3.20 6.16
N ARG A 67 19.68 1.94 6.10
CA ARG A 67 18.81 0.84 5.70
C ARG A 67 17.91 0.44 6.85
N LEU A 68 16.63 0.19 6.56
CA LEU A 68 15.72 -0.40 7.53
C LEU A 68 15.94 -1.91 7.65
N ASP A 69 15.66 -2.44 8.83
CA ASP A 69 15.59 -3.88 9.08
C ASP A 69 14.47 -4.54 8.26
N TRP A 70 13.37 -3.83 8.01
CA TRP A 70 12.25 -4.28 7.18
C TRP A 70 11.35 -3.14 6.67
N PRO A 71 10.83 -3.16 5.43
CA PRO A 71 11.18 -4.07 4.34
C PRO A 71 12.61 -3.81 3.85
N ARG A 72 13.25 -4.84 3.29
CA ARG A 72 14.69 -4.85 2.98
C ARG A 72 15.10 -3.78 1.98
N GLU A 73 14.20 -3.33 1.12
CA GLU A 73 14.48 -2.32 0.08
C GLU A 73 14.31 -0.88 0.57
N ALA A 74 13.86 -0.70 1.82
CA ALA A 74 13.64 0.62 2.39
C ALA A 74 14.92 1.22 2.98
N TRP A 75 15.18 2.45 2.55
CA TRP A 75 16.20 3.34 3.09
C TRP A 75 15.54 4.57 3.69
N THR A 76 16.17 5.20 4.67
CA THR A 76 15.70 6.43 5.29
C THR A 76 16.81 7.46 5.38
N VAL A 77 16.42 8.74 5.37
CA VAL A 77 17.23 9.87 5.84
C VAL A 77 16.45 10.61 6.92
N GLY A 78 17.10 11.54 7.62
CA GLY A 78 16.44 12.36 8.65
C GLY A 78 15.18 13.06 8.13
N ALA A 79 14.19 13.25 9.00
CA ALA A 79 12.92 13.90 8.62
C ALA A 79 13.13 15.34 8.08
N ASP A 80 14.10 16.05 8.65
CA ASP A 80 14.59 17.36 8.22
C ASP A 80 15.28 17.34 6.85
N GLN A 81 15.81 16.19 6.43
CA GLN A 81 16.51 16.00 5.16
C GLN A 81 15.57 15.65 3.98
N ARG A 82 14.25 15.52 4.21
CA ARG A 82 13.27 15.14 3.17
C ARG A 82 13.35 16.00 1.91
N ARG A 83 13.45 17.32 2.08
CA ARG A 83 13.52 18.26 0.96
C ARG A 83 14.84 18.10 0.20
N ALA A 84 15.95 18.02 0.92
CA ALA A 84 17.26 17.80 0.32
C ALA A 84 17.31 16.49 -0.49
N LEU A 85 16.73 15.40 0.02
CA LEU A 85 16.58 14.14 -0.72
C LEU A 85 15.78 14.35 -2.03
N THR A 86 14.65 15.05 -1.96
CA THR A 86 13.79 15.31 -3.13
C THR A 86 14.49 16.15 -4.21
N ASP A 87 15.39 17.05 -3.79
CA ASP A 87 16.12 17.95 -4.66
C ASP A 87 17.41 17.34 -5.26
N THR A 88 17.74 16.08 -4.93
CA THR A 88 18.90 15.36 -5.52
C THR A 88 18.70 15.03 -7.00
N ALA A 89 19.80 14.81 -7.73
CA ALA A 89 19.72 14.30 -9.10
C ALA A 89 19.17 12.86 -9.10
N ALA A 90 19.60 12.01 -8.17
CA ALA A 90 19.05 10.66 -8.00
C ALA A 90 17.52 10.64 -7.88
N ALA A 91 16.92 11.55 -7.10
CA ALA A 91 15.47 11.66 -7.03
C ALA A 91 14.85 12.20 -8.32
N ARG A 92 15.39 13.28 -8.91
CA ARG A 92 14.86 13.85 -10.16
C ARG A 92 14.90 12.88 -11.34
N ASP A 93 15.93 12.06 -11.40
CA ASP A 93 16.19 11.13 -12.50
C ASP A 93 15.53 9.76 -12.28
N GLY A 94 14.72 9.60 -11.23
CA GLY A 94 13.99 8.36 -10.95
C GLY A 94 14.85 7.21 -10.43
N ARG A 95 16.14 7.44 -10.15
CA ARG A 95 17.04 6.48 -9.45
C ARG A 95 16.62 6.27 -8.00
N VAL A 96 15.91 7.22 -7.42
CA VAL A 96 15.32 7.13 -6.08
C VAL A 96 13.81 7.41 -6.14
N TYR A 97 13.02 6.53 -5.54
CA TYR A 97 11.59 6.72 -5.36
C TYR A 97 11.25 6.92 -3.88
N ILE A 98 10.75 8.10 -3.52
CA ILE A 98 10.33 8.44 -2.15
C ILE A 98 8.96 7.80 -1.87
N GLN A 99 8.89 6.92 -0.89
CA GLN A 99 7.69 6.15 -0.55
C GLN A 99 7.77 5.67 0.90
N SER A 100 6.62 5.58 1.58
CA SER A 100 6.57 5.00 2.92
C SER A 100 7.02 3.53 2.92
N PRO A 101 7.70 3.05 3.98
CA PRO A 101 8.17 1.66 4.03
C PRO A 101 7.00 0.67 3.94
N SER A 102 5.88 0.91 4.64
CA SER A 102 4.70 0.03 4.60
C SER A 102 4.12 -0.11 3.19
N SER A 103 4.23 0.92 2.34
CA SER A 103 3.77 0.87 0.95
C SER A 103 4.69 0.09 0.01
N MET A 104 5.88 -0.35 0.45
CA MET A 104 6.76 -1.22 -0.33
C MET A 104 6.39 -2.70 -0.17
N VAL A 105 5.87 -3.09 1.01
CA VAL A 105 5.55 -4.46 1.40
C VAL A 105 4.56 -5.17 0.45
N PRO A 106 3.49 -4.53 -0.07
CA PRO A 106 2.53 -5.22 -0.94
C PRO A 106 3.16 -5.84 -2.19
N VAL A 107 4.17 -5.20 -2.76
CA VAL A 107 4.86 -5.70 -3.95
C VAL A 107 5.77 -6.88 -3.60
N ASP A 108 6.44 -6.83 -2.44
CA ASP A 108 7.23 -7.95 -1.92
C ASP A 108 6.35 -9.18 -1.66
N VAL A 109 5.14 -8.98 -1.10
CA VAL A 109 4.16 -10.05 -0.85
C VAL A 109 3.56 -10.60 -2.14
N LEU A 110 3.30 -9.72 -3.11
CA LEU A 110 2.78 -10.09 -4.42
C LEU A 110 3.80 -10.93 -5.18
N ASP A 111 5.09 -10.64 -5.03
CA ASP A 111 6.21 -11.39 -5.63
C ASP A 111 6.08 -11.59 -7.15
N PRO A 112 5.94 -10.49 -7.95
CA PRO A 112 5.81 -10.60 -9.39
C PRO A 112 7.12 -11.08 -10.04
N GLN A 113 7.00 -11.94 -11.04
CA GLN A 113 8.13 -12.53 -11.75
C GLN A 113 8.30 -11.88 -13.14
N PRO A 114 9.54 -11.77 -13.64
CA PRO A 114 9.80 -11.43 -15.04
C PRO A 114 8.97 -12.29 -16.01
N GLY A 115 8.36 -11.64 -17.01
CA GLY A 115 7.56 -12.29 -18.04
C GLY A 115 6.07 -12.48 -17.71
N GLU A 116 5.64 -12.27 -16.46
CA GLU A 116 4.22 -12.35 -16.07
C GLU A 116 3.38 -11.16 -16.60
N GLU A 117 2.05 -11.35 -16.68
CA GLU A 117 1.09 -10.25 -16.84
C GLU A 117 0.51 -9.85 -15.48
N VAL A 118 0.77 -8.61 -15.06
CA VAL A 118 0.36 -8.09 -13.75
C VAL A 118 -0.62 -6.91 -13.90
N LEU A 119 -1.58 -6.78 -12.98
CA LEU A 119 -2.51 -5.65 -12.93
C LEU A 119 -2.31 -4.85 -11.64
N ASP A 120 -2.07 -3.55 -11.77
CA ASP A 120 -2.20 -2.58 -10.68
C ASP A 120 -3.51 -1.81 -10.85
N LEU A 121 -4.53 -2.18 -10.06
CA LEU A 121 -5.91 -1.76 -10.28
C LEU A 121 -6.23 -0.35 -9.76
N ALA A 122 -5.32 0.24 -8.98
CA ALA A 122 -5.45 1.59 -8.42
C ALA A 122 -4.07 2.27 -8.32
N ALA A 123 -3.43 2.42 -9.48
CA ALA A 123 -1.98 2.57 -9.60
C ALA A 123 -1.41 3.93 -9.15
N ALA A 124 -2.18 5.02 -9.21
CA ALA A 124 -1.58 6.33 -8.95
C ALA A 124 -1.24 6.54 -7.47
N PRO A 125 -0.10 7.18 -7.16
CA PRO A 125 0.75 7.95 -8.07
C PRO A 125 1.85 7.15 -8.80
N GLY A 126 1.88 5.81 -8.69
CA GLY A 126 2.77 4.95 -9.46
C GLY A 126 3.92 4.32 -8.68
N GLY A 127 4.06 4.58 -7.37
CA GLY A 127 5.20 4.06 -6.61
C GLY A 127 5.24 2.54 -6.53
N LYS A 128 4.07 1.92 -6.29
CA LYS A 128 3.95 0.46 -6.30
C LYS A 128 4.09 -0.09 -7.73
N THR A 129 3.54 0.58 -8.74
CA THR A 129 3.72 0.19 -10.14
C THR A 129 5.19 0.22 -10.58
N VAL A 130 5.95 1.26 -10.22
CA VAL A 130 7.40 1.33 -10.46
C VAL A 130 8.11 0.19 -9.74
N HIS A 131 7.70 -0.13 -8.50
CA HIS A 131 8.25 -1.27 -7.78
C HIS A 131 7.93 -2.62 -8.46
N LEU A 132 6.73 -2.81 -9.02
CA LEU A 132 6.41 -3.99 -9.85
C LEU A 132 7.36 -4.10 -11.03
N VAL A 133 7.58 -3.00 -11.76
CA VAL A 133 8.48 -2.96 -12.93
C VAL A 133 9.90 -3.34 -12.55
N GLU A 134 10.39 -2.87 -11.41
CA GLU A 134 11.72 -3.20 -10.89
C GLU A 134 11.84 -4.68 -10.53
N ARG A 135 10.84 -5.26 -9.85
CA ARG A 135 10.82 -6.70 -9.52
C ARG A 135 10.78 -7.57 -10.77
N MET A 136 10.00 -7.15 -11.76
CA MET A 136 9.88 -7.82 -13.05
C MET A 136 11.04 -7.53 -14.01
N LYS A 137 12.01 -6.69 -13.60
CA LYS A 137 13.19 -6.34 -14.41
C LYS A 137 12.85 -5.80 -15.81
N ASN A 138 11.76 -5.03 -15.92
CA ASN A 138 11.25 -4.55 -17.22
C ASN A 138 10.96 -5.69 -18.23
N ASP A 139 10.57 -6.88 -17.76
CA ASP A 139 10.19 -8.03 -18.59
C ASP A 139 8.78 -8.52 -18.22
N GLY A 140 7.90 -8.71 -19.22
CA GLY A 140 6.47 -9.00 -19.05
C GLY A 140 5.56 -7.82 -19.41
N ARG A 141 4.38 -7.74 -18.78
CA ARG A 141 3.44 -6.61 -18.98
C ARG A 141 2.73 -6.22 -17.69
N ILE A 142 2.48 -4.92 -17.52
CA ILE A 142 1.71 -4.39 -16.40
C ILE A 142 0.56 -3.52 -16.93
N GLY A 143 -0.68 -3.85 -16.56
CA GLY A 143 -1.81 -2.93 -16.70
C GLY A 143 -1.90 -2.02 -15.47
N ALA A 144 -1.83 -0.71 -15.65
CA ALA A 144 -1.91 0.26 -14.54
C ALA A 144 -3.15 1.15 -14.68
N VAL A 145 -4.09 1.04 -13.75
CA VAL A 145 -5.41 1.70 -13.84
C VAL A 145 -5.53 2.85 -12.85
N GLU A 146 -5.99 4.01 -13.31
CA GLU A 146 -6.33 5.14 -12.44
C GLU A 146 -7.59 5.86 -12.95
N SER A 147 -8.54 6.10 -12.05
CA SER A 147 -9.84 6.72 -12.39
C SER A 147 -9.80 8.26 -12.46
N VAL A 148 -8.86 8.90 -11.78
CA VAL A 148 -8.81 10.37 -11.64
C VAL A 148 -7.77 10.95 -12.59
N LYS A 149 -8.22 11.74 -13.57
CA LYS A 149 -7.38 12.34 -14.63
C LYS A 149 -6.10 13.01 -14.11
N GLY A 150 -6.18 13.83 -13.07
CA GLY A 150 -5.01 14.49 -12.49
C GLY A 150 -3.99 13.52 -11.89
N ARG A 151 -4.47 12.46 -11.23
CA ARG A 151 -3.62 11.40 -10.67
C ARG A 151 -3.05 10.50 -11.77
N PHE A 152 -3.80 10.26 -12.84
CA PHE A 152 -3.36 9.50 -14.02
C PHE A 152 -2.17 10.16 -14.72
N HIS A 153 -2.20 11.48 -14.93
CA HIS A 153 -1.05 12.19 -15.50
C HIS A 153 0.18 12.16 -14.59
N ARG A 154 -0.01 12.18 -13.26
CA ARG A 154 1.08 12.01 -12.30
C ARG A 154 1.67 10.60 -12.34
N LEU A 155 0.82 9.58 -12.44
CA LEU A 155 1.23 8.19 -12.64
C LEU A 155 2.13 8.06 -13.87
N ARG A 156 1.67 8.53 -15.04
CA ARG A 156 2.46 8.46 -16.29
C ARG A 156 3.81 9.14 -16.16
N ARG A 157 3.86 10.38 -15.65
CA ARG A 157 5.12 11.09 -15.45
C ARG A 157 6.07 10.34 -14.52
N ASN A 158 5.56 9.70 -13.47
CA ASN A 158 6.40 8.92 -12.56
C ASN A 158 6.93 7.65 -13.22
N LEU A 159 6.12 6.96 -14.03
CA LEU A 159 6.54 5.79 -14.80
C LEU A 159 7.63 6.15 -15.82
N ASP A 160 7.40 7.22 -16.60
CA ASP A 160 8.36 7.72 -17.58
C ASP A 160 9.69 8.09 -16.91
N ARG A 161 9.63 8.85 -15.81
CA ARG A 161 10.82 9.25 -15.03
C ARG A 161 11.59 8.05 -14.48
N CYS A 162 10.93 6.96 -14.15
CA CYS A 162 11.56 5.78 -13.53
C CYS A 162 11.91 4.68 -14.54
N GLY A 163 11.84 4.95 -15.85
CA GLY A 163 12.23 4.00 -16.88
C GLY A 163 11.31 2.78 -16.99
N ALA A 164 10.03 2.95 -16.69
CA ALA A 164 9.06 1.85 -16.75
C ALA A 164 8.57 1.63 -18.20
N THR A 165 9.05 0.55 -18.83
CA THR A 165 8.81 0.30 -20.27
C THR A 165 7.71 -0.74 -20.56
N ILE A 166 7.34 -1.54 -19.55
CA ILE A 166 6.36 -2.64 -19.69
C ILE A 166 4.94 -2.27 -19.21
N VAL A 167 4.64 -0.98 -19.02
CA VAL A 167 3.41 -0.53 -18.38
C VAL A 167 2.43 0.12 -19.37
N ASP A 168 1.27 -0.50 -19.53
CA ASP A 168 0.11 0.07 -20.21
C ASP A 168 -0.78 0.81 -19.21
N THR A 169 -0.92 2.13 -19.35
CA THR A 169 -1.73 2.95 -18.44
C THR A 169 -3.15 3.18 -18.94
N TYR A 170 -4.15 3.01 -18.09
CA TYR A 170 -5.57 3.19 -18.42
C TYR A 170 -6.26 4.21 -17.50
N LEU A 171 -6.80 5.28 -18.10
CA LEU A 171 -7.69 6.22 -17.41
C LEU A 171 -9.12 5.65 -17.41
N ALA A 172 -9.45 4.85 -16.39
CA ALA A 172 -10.69 4.10 -16.33
C ALA A 172 -11.16 3.84 -14.89
N ASP A 173 -12.43 3.47 -14.74
CA ASP A 173 -12.93 2.91 -13.48
C ASP A 173 -12.46 1.46 -13.33
N GLY A 174 -11.61 1.22 -12.33
CA GLY A 174 -11.08 -0.11 -12.00
C GLY A 174 -12.18 -1.14 -11.72
N ALA A 175 -13.35 -0.73 -11.25
CA ALA A 175 -14.47 -1.64 -10.98
C ALA A 175 -15.03 -2.31 -12.25
N LEU A 176 -14.67 -1.82 -13.44
CA LEU A 176 -15.10 -2.38 -14.72
C LEU A 176 -14.07 -3.33 -15.34
N VAL A 177 -12.84 -3.39 -14.82
CA VAL A 177 -11.72 -4.11 -15.44
C VAL A 177 -11.99 -5.62 -15.47
N GLY A 178 -12.41 -6.21 -14.35
CA GLY A 178 -12.63 -7.66 -14.25
C GLY A 178 -13.64 -8.21 -15.25
N ARG A 179 -14.64 -7.42 -15.66
CA ARG A 179 -15.62 -7.82 -16.69
C ARG A 179 -15.10 -7.65 -18.12
N LYS A 180 -14.16 -6.72 -18.34
CA LYS A 180 -13.62 -6.42 -19.66
C LYS A 180 -12.46 -7.33 -20.04
N VAL A 181 -11.69 -7.77 -19.04
CA VAL A 181 -10.52 -8.64 -19.18
C VAL A 181 -10.53 -9.72 -18.10
N PRO A 182 -11.53 -10.62 -18.12
CA PRO A 182 -11.61 -11.70 -17.14
C PRO A 182 -10.40 -12.63 -17.25
N GLU A 183 -9.97 -13.15 -16.10
CA GLU A 183 -8.98 -14.24 -15.98
C GLU A 183 -7.70 -14.06 -16.82
N ARG A 184 -7.19 -12.83 -16.88
CA ARG A 184 -6.05 -12.47 -17.72
C ARG A 184 -4.73 -12.41 -16.96
N PHE A 185 -4.75 -11.89 -15.74
CA PHE A 185 -3.52 -11.54 -15.03
C PHE A 185 -3.05 -12.68 -14.14
N ASP A 186 -1.75 -12.94 -14.16
CA ASP A 186 -1.10 -13.90 -13.26
C ASP A 186 -1.11 -13.35 -11.83
N ARG A 187 -0.98 -12.03 -11.71
CA ARG A 187 -1.01 -11.32 -10.43
C ARG A 187 -1.81 -10.02 -10.49
N VAL A 188 -2.51 -9.71 -9.40
CA VAL A 188 -3.24 -8.45 -9.26
C VAL A 188 -2.85 -7.78 -7.95
N LEU A 189 -2.49 -6.50 -8.03
CA LEU A 189 -2.32 -5.61 -6.90
C LEU A 189 -3.53 -4.69 -6.82
N LEU A 190 -4.15 -4.64 -5.64
CA LEU A 190 -5.19 -3.67 -5.31
C LEU A 190 -4.78 -2.90 -4.05
N ASP A 191 -4.06 -1.79 -4.25
CA ASP A 191 -3.87 -0.75 -3.23
C ASP A 191 -5.12 0.13 -3.17
N ALA A 192 -6.09 -0.29 -2.38
CA ALA A 192 -7.44 0.23 -2.50
C ALA A 192 -7.54 1.66 -1.94
N PRO A 193 -8.28 2.57 -2.61
CA PRO A 193 -8.58 3.88 -2.04
C PRO A 193 -9.34 3.70 -0.71
N CYS A 194 -8.85 4.32 0.36
CA CYS A 194 -9.35 4.11 1.71
C CYS A 194 -9.45 5.42 2.51
N SER A 195 -9.99 5.33 3.73
CA SER A 195 -10.13 6.47 4.64
C SER A 195 -8.78 7.02 5.17
N SER A 196 -7.67 6.31 4.91
CA SER A 196 -6.29 6.76 5.11
C SER A 196 -5.91 7.11 6.57
N ASP A 197 -6.59 6.55 7.57
CA ASP A 197 -6.28 6.84 8.98
C ASP A 197 -4.97 6.23 9.51
N GLY A 198 -4.33 5.33 8.75
CA GLY A 198 -2.97 4.89 9.01
C GLY A 198 -1.90 5.95 8.70
N ARG A 199 -2.27 7.04 8.00
CA ARG A 199 -1.39 8.14 7.56
C ARG A 199 -1.59 9.45 8.31
N PHE A 200 -2.34 9.44 9.41
CA PHE A 200 -2.54 10.65 10.19
C PHE A 200 -1.21 11.28 10.61
N SER A 201 -1.13 12.59 10.47
CA SER A 201 0.04 13.35 10.92
C SER A 201 -0.40 14.67 11.51
N ALA A 202 0.14 15.02 12.68
CA ALA A 202 -0.02 16.33 13.29
C ALA A 202 0.56 17.45 12.41
N HIS A 203 1.45 17.10 11.47
CA HIS A 203 2.08 18.00 10.51
C HIS A 203 1.30 18.13 9.19
N ASP A 204 0.24 17.34 9.01
CA ASP A 204 -0.67 17.42 7.85
C ASP A 204 -2.13 17.48 8.32
N PRO A 205 -2.66 18.68 8.60
CA PRO A 205 -4.04 18.84 9.05
C PRO A 205 -5.09 18.30 8.07
N GLU A 206 -4.78 18.23 6.77
CA GLU A 206 -5.70 17.70 5.77
C GLU A 206 -5.91 16.18 5.93
N SER A 207 -4.90 15.47 6.43
CA SER A 207 -4.99 14.02 6.72
C SER A 207 -6.14 13.69 7.69
N LEU A 208 -6.33 14.54 8.71
CA LEU A 208 -7.42 14.39 9.70
C LEU A 208 -8.77 14.84 9.14
N ALA A 209 -8.79 15.93 8.36
CA ALA A 209 -10.03 16.49 7.80
C ALA A 209 -10.68 15.55 6.76
N PHE A 210 -9.88 14.74 6.08
CA PHE A 210 -10.36 13.74 5.13
C PHE A 210 -11.16 12.60 5.80
N TRP A 211 -10.93 12.35 7.08
CA TRP A 211 -11.47 11.18 7.77
C TRP A 211 -12.83 11.42 8.41
N SER A 212 -13.71 10.42 8.28
CA SER A 212 -14.98 10.33 9.02
C SER A 212 -15.56 8.92 8.93
N LEU A 213 -16.50 8.56 9.81
CA LEU A 213 -17.27 7.31 9.67
C LEU A 213 -18.04 7.24 8.34
N LYS A 214 -18.49 8.39 7.83
CA LYS A 214 -19.11 8.48 6.49
C LYS A 214 -18.09 8.10 5.41
N LYS A 215 -16.84 8.57 5.55
CA LYS A 215 -15.76 8.25 4.61
C LYS A 215 -15.41 6.77 4.61
N ILE A 216 -15.30 6.14 5.78
CA ILE A 216 -15.12 4.68 5.90
C ILE A 216 -16.20 3.94 5.08
N ARG A 217 -17.48 4.27 5.30
CA ARG A 217 -18.60 3.64 4.56
C ARG A 217 -18.54 3.86 3.05
N GLU A 218 -18.14 5.06 2.61
CA GLU A 218 -17.96 5.39 1.19
C GLU A 218 -16.85 4.53 0.57
N MET A 219 -15.70 4.44 1.24
CA MET A 219 -14.53 3.69 0.79
C MET A 219 -14.79 2.19 0.78
N THR A 220 -15.41 1.63 1.83
CA THR A 220 -15.85 0.23 1.87
C THR A 220 -16.70 -0.13 0.65
N ARG A 221 -17.67 0.71 0.26
CA ARG A 221 -18.51 0.45 -0.94
C ARG A 221 -17.69 0.42 -2.23
N LYS A 222 -16.70 1.31 -2.34
CA LYS A 222 -15.80 1.36 -3.51
C LYS A 222 -14.86 0.16 -3.54
N GLN A 223 -14.25 -0.16 -2.40
CA GLN A 223 -13.35 -1.31 -2.21
C GLN A 223 -14.04 -2.62 -2.57
N LYS A 224 -15.27 -2.88 -2.10
CA LYS A 224 -16.03 -4.09 -2.48
C LYS A 224 -16.10 -4.27 -4.01
N LYS A 225 -16.41 -3.21 -4.75
CA LYS A 225 -16.49 -3.27 -6.22
C LYS A 225 -15.13 -3.52 -6.87
N LEU A 226 -14.08 -2.83 -6.40
CA LEU A 226 -12.72 -2.99 -6.91
C LEU A 226 -12.18 -4.39 -6.61
N SER A 227 -12.41 -4.92 -5.41
CA SER A 227 -11.95 -6.25 -5.02
C SER A 227 -12.63 -7.36 -5.82
N ILE A 228 -13.92 -7.22 -6.12
CA ILE A 228 -14.62 -8.13 -7.05
C ILE A 228 -13.97 -8.09 -8.43
N ALA A 229 -13.70 -6.89 -8.97
CA ALA A 229 -13.06 -6.74 -10.27
C ALA A 229 -11.63 -7.32 -10.28
N ALA A 230 -10.89 -7.19 -9.18
CA ALA A 230 -9.55 -7.77 -9.02
C ALA A 230 -9.59 -9.30 -9.09
N VAL A 231 -10.50 -9.96 -8.36
CA VAL A 231 -10.66 -11.42 -8.40
C VAL A 231 -11.11 -11.90 -9.79
N GLN A 232 -12.02 -11.18 -10.44
CA GLN A 232 -12.49 -11.52 -11.78
C GLN A 232 -11.40 -11.41 -12.85
N ALA A 233 -10.52 -10.40 -12.76
CA ALA A 233 -9.41 -10.22 -13.69
C ALA A 233 -8.26 -11.23 -13.49
N LEU A 234 -8.21 -11.88 -12.33
CA LEU A 234 -7.15 -12.81 -11.95
C LEU A 234 -7.38 -14.19 -12.58
N LYS A 235 -6.32 -14.79 -13.13
CA LYS A 235 -6.32 -16.18 -13.61
C LYS A 235 -6.56 -17.18 -12.47
N PRO A 236 -7.16 -18.36 -12.74
CA PRO A 236 -7.01 -19.50 -11.85
C PRO A 236 -5.53 -19.80 -11.58
N GLY A 237 -5.18 -20.07 -10.32
CA GLY A 237 -3.81 -20.21 -9.83
C GLY A 237 -3.12 -18.87 -9.51
N GLY A 238 -3.68 -17.74 -9.95
CA GLY A 238 -3.09 -16.41 -9.76
C GLY A 238 -3.15 -15.91 -8.32
N VAL A 239 -2.37 -14.85 -8.05
CA VAL A 239 -2.26 -14.21 -6.74
C VAL A 239 -2.83 -12.78 -6.77
N LEU A 240 -3.71 -12.47 -5.81
CA LEU A 240 -4.17 -11.12 -5.51
C LEU A 240 -3.53 -10.65 -4.20
N VAL A 241 -2.93 -9.46 -4.20
CA VAL A 241 -2.64 -8.72 -2.97
C VAL A 241 -3.60 -7.55 -2.85
N TYR A 242 -4.43 -7.59 -1.81
CA TYR A 242 -5.26 -6.47 -1.37
C TYR A 242 -4.54 -5.73 -0.24
N CYS A 243 -4.49 -4.41 -0.31
CA CYS A 243 -3.94 -3.63 0.79
C CYS A 243 -4.58 -2.26 0.94
N THR A 244 -4.45 -1.69 2.14
CA THR A 244 -4.91 -0.33 2.46
C THR A 244 -3.97 0.34 3.46
N CYS A 245 -3.99 1.67 3.51
CA CYS A 245 -3.37 2.45 4.59
C CYS A 245 -4.40 2.92 5.64
N THR A 246 -5.37 2.05 5.97
CA THR A 246 -6.35 2.29 7.04
C THR A 246 -6.35 1.18 8.07
N LEU A 247 -6.72 1.54 9.30
CA LEU A 247 -6.99 0.63 10.40
C LEU A 247 -8.41 0.07 10.40
N ALA A 248 -9.35 0.67 9.66
CA ALA A 248 -10.77 0.34 9.75
C ALA A 248 -11.06 -1.10 9.32
N PRO A 249 -11.56 -1.98 10.21
CA PRO A 249 -11.87 -3.37 9.83
C PRO A 249 -12.94 -3.49 8.75
N GLU A 250 -13.83 -2.49 8.62
CA GLU A 250 -14.82 -2.37 7.55
C GLU A 250 -14.19 -2.20 6.16
N GLU A 251 -12.95 -1.70 6.09
CA GLU A 251 -12.16 -1.52 4.86
C GLU A 251 -11.12 -2.63 4.68
N ASN A 252 -10.94 -3.49 5.68
CA ASN A 252 -9.88 -4.50 5.74
C ASN A 252 -10.48 -5.90 5.79
N GLU A 253 -10.60 -6.50 6.98
CA GLU A 253 -11.09 -7.86 7.20
C GLU A 253 -12.49 -8.06 6.63
N SER A 254 -13.37 -7.07 6.78
CA SER A 254 -14.72 -7.16 6.20
C SER A 254 -14.70 -7.26 4.68
N ILE A 255 -13.72 -6.67 3.99
CA ILE A 255 -13.60 -6.78 2.54
C ILE A 255 -13.13 -8.19 2.17
N ILE A 256 -12.16 -8.74 2.90
CA ILE A 256 -11.65 -10.09 2.67
C ILE A 256 -12.72 -11.14 2.95
N ASP A 257 -13.42 -11.03 4.07
CA ASP A 257 -14.53 -11.92 4.45
C ASP A 257 -15.67 -11.90 3.42
N ASP A 258 -16.01 -10.71 2.89
CA ASP A 258 -17.01 -10.59 1.83
C ASP A 258 -16.56 -11.26 0.51
N LEU A 259 -15.26 -11.23 0.19
CA LEU A 259 -14.72 -11.94 -0.98
C LEU A 259 -14.76 -13.45 -0.79
N LEU A 260 -14.35 -13.95 0.38
CA LEU A 260 -14.40 -15.37 0.71
C LEU A 260 -15.84 -15.88 0.68
N THR A 261 -16.79 -15.13 1.23
CA THR A 261 -18.22 -15.50 1.16
C THR A 261 -18.73 -15.52 -0.28
N ARG A 262 -18.29 -14.58 -1.12
CA ARG A 262 -18.80 -14.41 -2.49
C ARG A 262 -18.23 -15.44 -3.46
N PHE A 263 -16.94 -15.74 -3.34
CA PHE A 263 -16.22 -16.62 -4.26
C PHE A 263 -15.98 -18.01 -3.67
N ASP A 264 -16.34 -18.21 -2.40
CA ASP A 264 -16.33 -19.50 -1.69
C ASP A 264 -15.02 -20.26 -1.91
N ASP A 265 -15.11 -21.54 -2.30
CA ASP A 265 -13.99 -22.42 -2.61
C ASP A 265 -13.12 -21.99 -3.81
N ALA A 266 -13.49 -20.93 -4.55
CA ALA A 266 -12.68 -20.37 -5.63
C ALA A 266 -11.60 -19.38 -5.15
N LEU A 267 -11.58 -19.02 -3.86
CA LEU A 267 -10.64 -18.05 -3.32
C LEU A 267 -10.19 -18.44 -1.91
N GLU A 268 -8.89 -18.47 -1.67
CA GLU A 268 -8.32 -18.75 -0.35
C GLU A 268 -7.39 -17.63 0.10
N VAL A 269 -7.29 -17.41 1.42
CA VAL A 269 -6.30 -16.52 2.01
C VAL A 269 -5.01 -17.30 2.24
N VAL A 270 -3.91 -16.77 1.74
CA VAL A 270 -2.57 -17.37 1.86
C VAL A 270 -1.82 -16.68 2.98
N ALA A 271 -1.26 -17.46 3.90
CA ALA A 271 -0.39 -16.95 4.96
C ALA A 271 0.82 -16.21 4.38
N MET A 272 1.18 -15.10 5.01
CA MET A 272 2.34 -14.29 4.66
C MET A 272 3.42 -14.44 5.74
N ASP A 273 4.66 -14.67 5.31
CA ASP A 273 5.81 -14.68 6.21
C ASP A 273 6.32 -13.25 6.40
N LEU A 274 5.72 -12.52 7.34
CA LEU A 274 6.08 -11.15 7.69
C LEU A 274 6.63 -11.08 9.13
N PRO A 275 7.53 -10.13 9.44
CA PRO A 275 8.12 -10.03 10.77
C PRO A 275 7.07 -9.69 11.83
N THR A 276 6.85 -10.61 12.76
CA THR A 276 5.89 -10.45 13.88
C THR A 276 6.23 -9.30 14.82
N ALA A 277 7.47 -8.82 14.81
CA ALA A 277 7.88 -7.62 15.53
C ALA A 277 7.19 -6.34 15.01
N HIS A 278 6.74 -6.33 13.75
CA HIS A 278 6.18 -5.16 13.07
C HIS A 278 4.73 -5.37 12.63
N THR A 279 4.21 -6.59 12.75
CA THR A 279 2.90 -6.98 12.21
C THR A 279 2.05 -7.77 13.20
N MET A 280 0.74 -7.54 13.14
CA MET A 280 -0.27 -8.32 13.85
C MET A 280 -1.14 -9.10 12.84
N PRO A 281 -1.74 -10.24 13.23
CA PRO A 281 -2.70 -10.93 12.39
C PRO A 281 -3.97 -10.09 12.13
N GLY A 282 -4.73 -10.46 11.11
CA GLY A 282 -6.07 -9.93 10.86
C GLY A 282 -7.01 -10.20 12.02
N LEU A 283 -7.97 -9.30 12.24
CA LEU A 283 -8.99 -9.46 13.28
C LEU A 283 -10.00 -10.53 12.87
N LEU A 284 -10.36 -11.42 13.81
CA LEU A 284 -11.41 -12.41 13.58
C LEU A 284 -12.81 -11.92 13.94
N THR A 285 -12.90 -10.82 14.69
CA THR A 285 -14.19 -10.21 15.05
C THR A 285 -14.10 -8.69 15.01
N TRP A 286 -15.20 -8.06 14.60
CA TRP A 286 -15.37 -6.62 14.71
C TRP A 286 -16.86 -6.27 14.76
N ASP A 287 -17.23 -5.41 15.71
CA ASP A 287 -18.59 -4.86 15.85
C ASP A 287 -19.71 -5.91 15.85
N GLY A 288 -19.47 -7.04 16.53
CA GLY A 288 -20.43 -8.16 16.63
C GLY A 288 -20.45 -9.10 15.41
N ARG A 289 -19.69 -8.80 14.35
CA ARG A 289 -19.47 -9.71 13.22
C ARG A 289 -18.27 -10.62 13.50
N GLN A 290 -18.46 -11.92 13.28
CA GLN A 290 -17.39 -12.90 13.19
C GLN A 290 -16.97 -13.05 11.73
N TYR A 291 -15.68 -13.04 11.47
CA TYR A 291 -15.09 -13.26 10.15
C TYR A 291 -14.61 -14.70 10.00
N HIS A 292 -14.39 -15.13 8.76
CA HIS A 292 -13.78 -16.41 8.44
C HIS A 292 -12.41 -16.57 9.10
N ASP A 293 -12.10 -17.76 9.64
CA ASP A 293 -10.87 -18.00 10.43
C ASP A 293 -9.58 -17.72 9.63
N SER A 294 -9.60 -17.94 8.31
CA SER A 294 -8.45 -17.66 7.43
C SER A 294 -8.12 -16.17 7.33
N VAL A 295 -9.00 -15.26 7.78
CA VAL A 295 -8.69 -13.83 7.87
C VAL A 295 -7.54 -13.56 8.86
N SER A 296 -7.30 -14.47 9.82
CA SER A 296 -6.11 -14.41 10.68
C SER A 296 -4.77 -14.46 9.91
N HIS A 297 -4.77 -14.96 8.67
CA HIS A 297 -3.60 -14.94 7.78
C HIS A 297 -3.36 -13.59 7.10
N CYS A 298 -4.28 -12.63 7.23
CA CYS A 298 -4.03 -11.24 6.87
C CYS A 298 -3.06 -10.59 7.87
N ALA A 299 -2.47 -9.46 7.49
CA ALA A 299 -1.52 -8.76 8.34
C ALA A 299 -1.87 -7.27 8.50
N ARG A 300 -1.65 -6.76 9.71
CA ARG A 300 -1.73 -5.35 10.09
C ARG A 300 -0.33 -4.87 10.46
N ILE A 301 0.25 -3.99 9.66
CA ILE A 301 1.50 -3.30 9.99
C ILE A 301 1.22 -2.26 11.07
N GLN A 302 2.01 -2.30 12.14
CA GLN A 302 1.91 -1.35 13.24
C GLN A 302 2.67 -0.07 12.91
N ALA A 303 2.11 1.07 13.30
CA ALA A 303 2.82 2.35 13.21
C ALA A 303 3.87 2.44 14.33
N ASP A 304 5.10 2.84 13.98
CA ASP A 304 6.24 2.91 14.90
C ASP A 304 7.07 4.20 14.74
N GLY A 305 6.56 5.18 14.01
CA GLY A 305 7.25 6.43 13.68
C GLY A 305 8.14 6.35 12.44
N THR A 306 8.40 5.15 11.91
CA THR A 306 9.06 4.93 10.61
C THR A 306 8.09 4.31 9.60
N ARG A 307 7.31 3.34 10.05
CA ARG A 307 6.26 2.64 9.29
C ARG A 307 4.92 3.27 9.60
N GLU A 308 4.09 3.37 8.57
CA GLU A 308 2.69 3.78 8.70
C GLU A 308 1.79 2.58 8.96
N GLY A 309 0.64 2.85 9.59
CA GLY A 309 -0.42 1.87 9.76
C GLY A 309 -0.91 1.33 8.42
N PHE A 310 -0.93 0.01 8.27
CA PHE A 310 -1.23 -0.61 6.97
C PHE A 310 -1.89 -1.98 7.14
N PHE A 311 -2.67 -2.40 6.15
CA PHE A 311 -3.29 -3.73 6.09
C PHE A 311 -2.91 -4.45 4.80
N LEU A 312 -2.64 -5.75 4.88
CA LEU A 312 -2.36 -6.61 3.73
C LEU A 312 -3.15 -7.92 3.83
N ALA A 313 -3.62 -8.39 2.68
CA ALA A 313 -4.14 -9.73 2.49
C ALA A 313 -3.60 -10.29 1.17
N LYS A 314 -3.08 -11.52 1.22
CA LYS A 314 -2.68 -12.29 0.04
C LYS A 314 -3.73 -13.36 -0.21
N LEU A 315 -4.30 -13.37 -1.40
CA LEU A 315 -5.31 -14.34 -1.81
C LEU A 315 -4.83 -15.11 -3.03
N ARG A 316 -5.21 -16.38 -3.11
CA ARG A 316 -5.00 -17.21 -4.30
C ARG A 316 -6.35 -17.61 -4.86
N LYS A 317 -6.53 -17.41 -6.17
CA LYS A 317 -7.72 -17.89 -6.88
C LYS A 317 -7.48 -19.34 -7.26
N THR A 318 -8.27 -20.27 -6.74
CA THR A 318 -8.03 -21.72 -6.87
C THR A 318 -8.65 -22.29 -8.15
N ARG A 319 -9.73 -21.69 -8.65
CA ARG A 319 -10.42 -22.08 -9.89
C ARG A 319 -11.06 -20.89 -10.59
N GLY A 320 -11.62 -21.13 -11.78
CA GLY A 320 -12.35 -20.11 -12.53
C GLY A 320 -13.54 -19.55 -11.76
N THR A 321 -13.83 -18.26 -11.93
CA THR A 321 -14.98 -17.59 -11.28
C THR A 321 -16.17 -17.40 -12.21
N GLU A 322 -16.16 -18.07 -13.37
CA GLU A 322 -17.30 -18.09 -14.28
C GLU A 322 -18.40 -19.04 -13.78
N SER A 323 -19.57 -18.45 -13.58
CA SER A 323 -20.90 -19.06 -13.70
C SER A 323 -21.71 -18.14 -14.61
#